data_AF-A0AAD7J2K8-F1
#
_entry.id   AF-A0AAD7J2K8-F1
#
_cell.length_a   1.000
_cell.length_b   1.000
_cell.length_c   1.000
_cell.angle_alpha   90.00
_cell.angle_beta   90.00
_cell.angle_gamma   90.00
#
_symmetry.space_group_name_H-M   'P 1'
#
loop_
_entity.id
_entity.type
_entity.pdbx_description
1 polymer ?
#
loop_
_entity_poly.entity_id
_entity_poly.type
_entity_poly.pdbx_seq_one_letter_code
_entity_poly.pdbx_strand_id
1 'polypeptide(L)' 'GPALPKRKDPSFIEKHSRLMLIFFKPWRHASDLRLDSQKWSAAYAEFLLTCEPEALERIENMQLIHECKDSRD' A
#
# COMPACT_ATOMS: atom_id res chain seq x y z
N GLY A 1 3.81 14.52 -26.61
CA GLY A 1 3.95 13.17 -26.03
C GLY A 1 2.76 12.94 -25.12
N PRO A 2 2.16 11.73 -25.08
CA PRO A 2 0.99 11.53 -24.25
C PRO A 2 1.41 11.52 -22.77
N ALA A 3 0.60 12.19 -21.96
CA ALA A 3 0.86 12.53 -20.58
C ALA A 3 1.14 11.28 -19.71
N LEU A 4 2.21 11.36 -18.91
CA LEU A 4 2.48 10.42 -17.82
C LEU A 4 1.20 10.27 -16.98
N PRO A 5 0.63 9.06 -16.86
CA PRO A 5 -0.57 8.85 -16.07
C PRO A 5 -0.26 9.27 -14.63
N LYS A 6 -1.03 10.23 -14.15
CA LYS A 6 -0.83 10.95 -12.91
C LYS A 6 -0.56 9.97 -11.76
N ARG A 7 0.57 10.22 -11.07
CA ARG A 7 1.12 9.68 -9.80
C ARG A 7 0.15 9.38 -8.63
N LYS A 8 -1.17 9.44 -8.81
CA LYS A 8 -2.18 9.26 -7.75
C LYS A 8 -3.48 8.68 -8.32
N ASP A 9 -3.40 7.63 -9.12
CA ASP A 9 -4.61 6.89 -9.44
C ASP A 9 -5.10 6.22 -8.15
N PRO A 10 -6.29 6.57 -7.62
CA PRO A 10 -6.80 5.97 -6.39
C PRO A 10 -6.94 4.45 -6.53
N SER A 11 -7.09 3.91 -7.74
CA SER A 11 -7.10 2.46 -7.98
C SER A 11 -5.72 1.82 -7.75
N PHE A 12 -4.63 2.53 -8.03
CA PHE A 12 -3.28 2.05 -7.76
C PHE A 12 -3.03 2.01 -6.25
N ILE A 13 -3.42 3.08 -5.55
CA ILE A 13 -3.29 3.16 -4.08
C ILE A 13 -4.08 2.03 -3.42
N GLU A 14 -5.34 1.78 -3.82
CA GLU A 14 -6.14 0.69 -3.26
C GLU A 14 -5.52 -0.69 -3.51
N LYS A 15 -4.97 -0.94 -4.72
CA LYS A 15 -4.28 -2.20 -5.04
C LYS A 15 -3.00 -2.38 -4.24
N HIS A 16 -2.19 -1.33 -4.14
CA HIS A 16 -0.96 -1.34 -3.38
C HIS A 16 -1.23 -1.56 -1.90
N SER A 17 -2.17 -0.81 -1.30
CA SER A 17 -2.59 -0.96 0.08
C SER A 17 -3.08 -2.38 0.39
N ARG A 18 -3.87 -2.98 -0.51
CA ARG A 18 -4.30 -4.38 -0.36
C ARG A 18 -3.11 -5.34 -0.35
N LEU A 19 -2.16 -5.19 -1.27
CA LEU A 19 -0.97 -6.05 -1.33
C LEU A 19 -0.12 -5.92 -0.06
N MET A 20 0.12 -4.70 0.39
CA MET A 20 0.91 -4.46 1.61
C MET A 20 0.24 -5.06 2.85
N LEU A 21 -1.08 -4.92 2.99
CA LEU A 21 -1.82 -5.56 4.08
C LEU A 21 -1.71 -7.09 4.03
N ILE A 22 -1.75 -7.69 2.85
CA ILE A 22 -1.59 -9.15 2.69
C ILE A 22 -0.20 -9.64 3.10
N PHE A 23 0.85 -8.87 2.78
CA PHE A 23 2.23 -9.27 3.07
C PHE A 23 2.65 -9.03 4.52
N PHE A 24 2.24 -7.91 5.11
CA PHE A 24 2.77 -7.45 6.39
C PHE A 24 1.83 -7.68 7.57
N LYS A 25 0.53 -7.86 7.33
CA LYS A 25 -0.41 -8.19 8.42
C LYS A 25 -0.49 -9.71 8.60
N PRO A 26 -0.49 -10.24 9.81
CA PRO A 26 -0.89 -11.62 10.05
C PRO A 26 -2.43 -11.71 9.94
N TRP A 27 -2.95 -12.39 8.91
CA TRP A 27 -4.38 -12.56 8.69
C TRP A 27 -4.74 -14.04 8.50
N ARG A 28 -5.91 -14.45 9.01
CA ARG A 28 -6.51 -15.77 8.76
C ARG A 28 -7.74 -15.67 7.88
N HIS A 29 -8.45 -14.55 7.96
CA HIS A 29 -9.65 -14.26 7.20
C HIS A 29 -9.54 -12.89 6.52
N ALA A 30 -10.30 -12.69 5.44
CA ALA A 30 -10.31 -11.41 4.72
C ALA A 30 -10.80 -10.25 5.59
N SER A 31 -11.64 -10.53 6.59
CA SER A 31 -12.11 -9.59 7.62
C SER A 31 -10.99 -9.08 8.52
N ASP A 32 -9.87 -9.82 8.65
CA ASP A 32 -8.72 -9.35 9.43
C ASP A 32 -7.96 -8.26 8.68
N LEU A 33 -8.08 -8.19 7.35
CA LEU A 33 -7.35 -7.22 6.53
C LEU A 33 -8.01 -5.83 6.54
N ARG A 34 -9.34 -5.77 6.48
CA ARG A 34 -10.14 -4.54 6.54
C ARG A 34 -11.55 -4.82 7.04
N LEU A 35 -12.23 -3.80 7.54
CA LEU A 35 -13.67 -3.86 7.75
C LEU A 35 -14.42 -3.88 6.40
N ASP A 36 -15.59 -4.52 6.35
CA ASP A 36 -16.35 -4.76 5.10
C ASP A 36 -16.63 -3.47 4.30
N SER A 37 -16.91 -2.36 5.00
CA SER A 37 -17.20 -1.05 4.40
C SER A 37 -15.99 -0.11 4.30
N GLN A 38 -14.81 -0.53 4.76
CA GLN A 38 -13.61 0.31 4.82
C GLN A 38 -12.83 0.22 3.51
N LYS A 39 -12.24 1.33 3.06
CA LYS A 39 -11.34 1.33 1.89
C LYS A 39 -10.01 0.67 2.23
N TRP A 40 -9.33 0.07 1.24
CA TRP A 40 -8.04 -0.57 1.47
C TRP A 40 -6.97 0.42 1.91
N SER A 41 -6.98 1.62 1.33
CA SER A 41 -6.11 2.73 1.75
C SER A 41 -6.31 3.15 3.21
N ALA A 42 -7.57 3.16 3.68
CA ALA A 42 -7.88 3.51 5.06
C ALA A 42 -7.41 2.42 6.03
N ALA A 43 -7.69 1.14 5.73
CA ALA A 43 -7.22 0.01 6.53
C ALA A 43 -5.69 -0.06 6.58
N TYR A 44 -5.03 0.30 5.47
CA TYR A 44 -3.58 0.38 5.38
C TYR A 44 -3.01 1.53 6.21
N ALA A 45 -3.61 2.72 6.15
CA ALA A 45 -3.21 3.83 6.99
C ALA A 45 -3.33 3.50 8.49
N GLU A 46 -4.40 2.82 8.90
CA GLU A 46 -4.56 2.31 10.27
C GLU A 46 -3.49 1.27 10.63
N PHE A 47 -3.18 0.36 9.70
CA PHE A 47 -2.11 -0.61 9.90
C PHE A 47 -0.76 0.08 10.13
N LEU A 48 -0.42 1.11 9.34
CA LEU A 48 0.83 1.87 9.50
C LEU A 48 0.96 2.53 10.87
N LEU A 49 -0.16 2.94 11.50
CA LEU A 49 -0.16 3.50 12.86
C LEU A 49 0.13 2.46 13.95
N THR A 50 -0.18 1.19 13.67
CA THR A 50 0.03 0.05 14.60
C THR A 50 1.25 -0.80 14.26
N CYS A 51 1.90 -0.51 13.14
CA CYS A 51 2.98 -1.30 12.58
C CYS A 51 4.29 -1.02 13.30
N GLU A 52 5.09 -2.05 13.50
CA GLU A 52 6.44 -1.91 14.03
C GLU A 52 7.32 -1.05 13.09
N PRO A 53 8.22 -0.21 13.63
CA PRO A 53 9.07 0.68 12.82
C PRO A 53 9.90 -0.05 11.77
N GLU A 54 10.35 -1.27 12.06
CA GLU A 54 11.15 -2.08 11.12
C GLU A 54 10.32 -2.53 9.91
N ALA A 55 9.05 -2.86 10.12
CA ALA A 55 8.16 -3.21 9.02
C ALA A 55 7.76 -1.97 8.20
N LEU A 56 7.63 -0.80 8.85
CA LEU A 56 7.42 0.48 8.17
C LEU A 56 8.59 0.83 7.26
N GLU A 57 9.83 0.68 7.72
CA GLU A 57 11.03 0.94 6.91
C GLU A 57 11.11 0.00 5.69
N ARG A 58 10.73 -1.27 5.83
CA ARG A 58 10.67 -2.22 4.69
C ARG A 58 9.59 -1.82 3.67
N ILE A 59 8.45 -1.36 4.15
CA ILE A 59 7.34 -0.86 3.33
C ILE A 59 7.76 0.40 2.56
N GLU A 60 8.36 1.37 3.23
CA GLU A 60 8.85 2.61 2.62
C GLU A 60 9.92 2.31 1.56
N ASN A 61 10.87 1.42 1.87
CA ASN A 61 11.87 0.98 0.89
C ASN A 61 11.24 0.33 -0.34
N MET A 62 10.21 -0.51 -0.18
CA MET A 62 9.50 -1.10 -1.31
C MET A 62 8.75 -0.06 -2.16
N GLN A 63 8.18 0.98 -1.55
CA GLN A 63 7.55 2.08 -2.27
C GLN A 63 8.59 2.90 -3.04
N LEU A 64 9.71 3.23 -2.40
CA LEU A 64 10.79 4.04 -2.97
C LEU A 64 11.44 3.38 -4.19
N ILE A 65 11.66 2.05 -4.15
CA ILE A 65 12.17 1.28 -5.29
C ILE A 65 11.20 1.33 -6.48
N HIS A 66 9.88 1.22 -6.23
CA HIS A 66 8.88 1.34 -7.29
C HIS A 66 8.85 2.74 -7.89
N GLU A 67 8.89 3.78 -7.06
CA GLU A 67 8.92 5.17 -7.52
C GLU A 67 10.18 5.50 -8.33
N CYS A 68 11.36 5.01 -7.92
CA CYS A 68 12.60 5.20 -8.67
C CYS A 68 12.60 4.47 -10.02
N LYS A 69 11.86 3.37 -10.14
CA LYS A 69 11.76 2.60 -11.39
C LYS A 69 10.82 3.25 -12.40
N ASP A 70 9.72 3.84 -11.92
CA ASP A 70 8.73 4.56 -12.74
C ASP A 70 9.22 5.95 -13.17
N SER A 71 10.19 6.54 -12.46
CA SER A 71 10.81 7.83 -12.83
C SER A 71 11.84 7.72 -13.97
N ARG A 72 12.07 6.53 -14.52
CA ARG A 72 13.19 6.24 -15.44
C ARG A 72 12.76 5.73 -16.82
N ASP A 73 11.45 5.57 -17.06
CA ASP A 73 10.81 5.38 -18.37
C ASP A 73 10.03 6.65 -18.76
#